data_AF-A0A139BX92-F1
#
_entry.id   AF-A0A139BX92-F1
#
_cell.length_a   1.000
_cell.length_b   1.000
_cell.length_c   1.000
_cell.angle_alpha   90.00
_cell.angle_beta   90.00
_cell.angle_gamma   90.00
#
_symmetry.space_group_name_H-M   'P 1'
#
loop_
_entity.id
_entity.type
_entity.pdbx_description
1 polymer ?
#
loop_
_entity_poly.entity_id
_entity_poly.type
_entity_poly.pdbx_seq_one_letter_code
_entity_poly.pdbx_strand_id
1 'polypeptide(L)'
;MRKIYLLAMLMALAGLEGCSTFSSSLAAGTADYGQELAKNDSGILYGPLLKLPASDNTVKFACDAIQNADKRCAHQDDYVLGVINPQRKALAMAKILVLIPKDQQIQPCNGIESGGCTFLKVQAEKGGLGRVIEIASVPGDKKCYWMGGVGIGHTVCPAYGWDADKDLRDFDSTLGGTITGVYDK
;
A
#
# COMPACT_ATOMS: atom_id res chain seq x y z
N MET A 1 59.04 23.67 16.04
CA MET A 1 58.19 24.29 14.97
C MET A 1 57.03 23.37 14.68
N ARG A 2 55.83 23.74 15.15
CA ARG A 2 54.61 24.01 14.37
C ARG A 2 53.86 22.76 13.86
N LYS A 3 52.80 22.43 14.63
CA LYS A 3 51.40 22.19 14.22
C LYS A 3 51.16 21.25 13.03
N ILE A 4 50.72 20.02 13.31
CA ILE A 4 49.69 19.33 12.52
C ILE A 4 48.75 18.59 13.51
N TYR A 5 47.92 19.36 14.21
CA TYR A 5 46.67 18.90 14.79
C TYR A 5 45.59 19.32 13.80
N LEU A 6 45.11 18.45 12.90
CA LEU A 6 43.91 18.68 12.07
C LEU A 6 43.68 17.52 11.10
N LEU A 7 43.49 16.30 11.60
CA LEU A 7 42.98 15.20 10.77
C LEU A 7 42.26 14.13 11.61
N ALA A 8 41.44 14.59 12.55
CA ALA A 8 40.63 13.73 13.42
C ALA A 8 39.14 14.15 13.46
N MET A 9 38.63 14.81 12.41
CA MET A 9 37.31 15.44 12.48
C MET A 9 36.51 15.42 11.17
N LEU A 10 36.54 14.31 10.41
CA LEU A 10 35.72 14.20 9.20
C LEU A 10 35.33 12.78 8.76
N MET A 11 35.40 11.78 9.65
CA MET A 11 34.92 10.42 9.34
C MET A 11 34.30 9.76 10.58
N ALA A 12 33.05 10.12 10.90
CA ALA A 12 32.12 9.24 11.65
C ALA A 12 30.70 9.86 11.71
N LEU A 13 30.28 10.57 10.66
CA LEU A 13 28.88 11.03 10.50
C LEU A 13 28.03 10.04 9.69
N ALA A 14 28.54 8.84 9.42
CA ALA A 14 27.81 7.77 8.72
C ALA A 14 27.21 6.77 9.73
N GLY A 15 26.37 7.27 10.64
CA GLY A 15 25.72 6.47 11.68
C GLY A 15 24.20 6.60 11.74
N LEU A 16 23.57 7.20 10.72
CA LEU A 16 22.11 7.45 10.70
C LEU A 16 21.35 6.68 9.62
N GLU A 17 21.99 5.72 8.93
CA GLU A 17 21.33 4.85 7.96
C GLU A 17 20.78 3.59 8.65
N GLY A 18 19.82 3.76 9.56
CA GLY A 18 19.25 2.65 10.33
C GLY A 18 17.74 2.67 10.56
N CYS A 19 17.05 3.75 10.16
CA CYS A 19 15.60 3.90 10.34
C CYS A 19 14.82 3.96 9.01
N SER A 20 15.30 3.29 7.96
CA SER A 20 14.55 3.12 6.70
C SER A 20 13.58 1.92 6.72
N THR A 21 13.31 1.33 7.88
CA THR A 21 13.22 -0.14 7.94
C THR A 21 11.84 -0.77 7.79
N PHE A 22 10.77 -0.04 7.44
CA PHE A 22 9.50 -0.73 7.10
C PHE A 22 8.54 0.07 6.21
N SER A 23 8.39 1.38 6.46
CA SER A 23 7.38 2.20 5.77
C SER A 23 7.80 2.60 4.35
N SER A 24 9.08 2.93 4.13
CA SER A 24 9.57 3.43 2.84
C SER A 24 9.75 2.31 1.80
N SER A 25 10.28 1.15 2.18
CA SER A 25 10.40 0.00 1.28
C SER A 25 9.05 -0.58 0.89
N LEU A 26 8.09 -0.62 1.82
CA LEU A 26 6.70 -0.99 1.54
C LEU A 26 6.06 0.01 0.56
N ALA A 27 6.27 1.31 0.77
CA ALA A 27 5.68 2.33 -0.08
C ALA A 27 6.25 2.36 -1.50
N ALA A 28 7.57 2.27 -1.65
CA ALA A 28 8.22 2.19 -2.95
C ALA A 28 7.78 0.93 -3.72
N GLY A 29 7.83 -0.24 -3.08
CA GLY A 29 7.39 -1.48 -3.72
C GLY A 29 5.93 -1.44 -4.13
N THR A 30 5.02 -0.99 -3.26
CA THR A 30 3.58 -0.96 -3.60
C THR A 30 3.22 0.05 -4.69
N ALA A 31 3.96 1.15 -4.82
CA ALA A 31 3.78 2.12 -5.90
C ALA A 31 4.19 1.58 -7.28
N ASP A 32 5.23 0.74 -7.31
CA ASP A 32 5.71 0.12 -8.55
C ASP A 32 4.79 -1.03 -9.01
N TYR A 33 4.33 -1.87 -8.08
CA TYR A 33 3.55 -3.05 -8.44
C TYR A 33 2.07 -2.79 -8.73
N GLY A 34 1.49 -1.68 -8.24
CA GLY A 34 0.05 -1.42 -8.37
C GLY A 34 -0.47 -1.53 -9.82
N GLN A 35 0.22 -0.91 -10.79
CA GLN A 35 -0.18 -1.01 -12.19
C GLN A 35 0.15 -2.35 -12.84
N GLU A 36 1.25 -2.98 -12.45
CA GLU A 36 1.66 -4.29 -13.00
C GLU A 36 0.66 -5.39 -12.66
N LEU A 37 -0.03 -5.26 -11.52
CA LEU A 37 -1.07 -6.18 -11.06
C LEU A 37 -2.41 -6.01 -11.79
N ALA A 38 -2.70 -4.83 -12.34
CA ALA A 38 -4.00 -4.54 -12.94
C ALA A 38 -4.25 -5.39 -14.21
N LYS A 39 -5.50 -5.83 -14.39
CA LYS A 39 -5.95 -6.62 -15.56
C LYS A 39 -5.50 -6.03 -16.90
N ASN A 40 -5.53 -4.72 -16.98
CA ASN A 40 -5.28 -3.93 -18.17
C ASN A 40 -4.62 -2.60 -17.78
N ASP A 41 -4.23 -1.84 -18.79
CA ASP A 41 -3.45 -0.61 -18.62
C ASP A 41 -4.26 0.54 -17.97
N SER A 42 -5.53 0.30 -17.61
CA SER A 42 -6.33 1.28 -16.86
C SER A 42 -5.90 1.42 -15.39
N GLY A 43 -5.19 0.43 -14.84
CA GLY A 43 -4.76 0.41 -13.45
C GLY A 43 -5.90 0.18 -12.44
N ILE A 44 -7.10 -0.18 -12.89
CA ILE A 44 -8.27 -0.31 -12.00
C ILE A 44 -8.22 -1.59 -11.18
N LEU A 45 -8.33 -1.43 -9.87
CA LEU A 45 -8.24 -2.49 -8.87
C LEU A 45 -9.33 -2.30 -7.82
N TYR A 46 -9.79 -3.42 -7.25
CA TYR A 46 -10.75 -3.43 -6.15
C TYR A 46 -10.13 -4.15 -4.95
N GLY A 47 -10.47 -3.70 -3.74
CA GLY A 47 -10.00 -4.35 -2.53
C GLY A 47 -10.59 -3.76 -1.25
N PRO A 48 -10.60 -4.52 -0.15
CA PRO A 48 -10.95 -4.02 1.17
C PRO A 48 -9.95 -2.94 1.59
N LEU A 49 -10.46 -1.85 2.15
CA LEU A 49 -9.65 -0.83 2.79
C LEU A 49 -9.19 -1.33 4.16
N LEU A 50 -7.90 -1.58 4.30
CA LEU A 50 -7.28 -1.89 5.59
C LEU A 50 -6.87 -0.63 6.33
N LYS A 51 -7.05 -0.69 7.65
CA LYS A 51 -6.50 0.32 8.56
C LYS A 51 -4.99 0.13 8.67
N LEU A 52 -4.23 1.16 8.30
CA LEU A 52 -2.84 1.27 8.73
C LEU A 52 -2.78 1.72 10.20
N PRO A 53 -1.76 1.29 10.97
CA PRO A 53 -1.54 1.84 12.30
C PRO A 53 -1.48 3.37 12.19
N ALA A 54 -2.32 4.07 12.95
CA ALA A 54 -2.32 5.52 12.95
C ALA A 54 -0.97 6.00 13.48
N SER A 55 -0.13 6.50 12.58
CA SER A 55 0.99 7.36 12.94
C SER A 55 0.98 8.56 12.01
N ASP A 56 1.19 9.73 12.60
CA ASP A 56 1.03 11.04 11.95
C ASP A 56 1.97 11.23 10.75
N ASN A 57 2.98 10.36 10.61
CA ASN A 57 3.98 10.43 9.55
C ASN A 57 3.70 9.50 8.36
N THR A 58 2.61 8.73 8.34
CA THR A 58 2.37 7.70 7.30
C THR A 58 2.26 8.26 5.88
N VAL A 59 1.52 9.34 5.67
CA VAL A 59 1.39 9.97 4.34
C VAL A 59 2.72 10.54 3.88
N LYS A 60 3.42 11.27 4.75
CA LYS A 60 4.75 11.80 4.46
C LYS A 60 5.73 10.70 4.06
N PHE A 61 5.77 9.59 4.79
CA PHE A 61 6.63 8.46 4.46
C PHE A 61 6.31 7.86 3.08
N ALA A 62 5.02 7.70 2.75
CA ALA A 62 4.62 7.20 1.45
C ALA A 62 5.03 8.14 0.31
N CYS A 63 4.87 9.45 0.52
CA CYS A 63 5.29 10.48 -0.41
C CYS A 63 6.81 10.54 -0.59
N ASP A 64 7.57 10.49 0.49
CA ASP A 64 9.04 10.50 0.43
C ASP A 64 9.58 9.25 -0.29
N ALA A 65 8.94 8.09 -0.11
CA ALA A 65 9.33 6.83 -0.76
C ALA A 65 9.21 6.87 -2.29
N ILE A 66 8.26 7.64 -2.81
CA ILE A 66 8.09 7.87 -4.26
C ILE A 66 8.71 9.21 -4.71
N GLN A 67 9.63 9.77 -3.91
CA GLN A 67 10.30 11.04 -4.19
C GLN A 67 9.33 12.20 -4.50
N ASN A 68 8.17 12.21 -3.84
CA ASN A 68 7.10 13.18 -4.03
C ASN A 68 6.59 13.27 -5.49
N ALA A 69 6.66 12.17 -6.26
CA ALA A 69 6.19 12.13 -7.64
C ALA A 69 4.66 12.34 -7.77
N ASP A 70 3.90 12.06 -6.71
CA ASP A 70 2.46 12.28 -6.68
C ASP A 70 2.12 13.73 -6.28
N LYS A 71 1.35 14.42 -7.13
CA LYS A 71 0.95 15.82 -6.89
C LYS A 71 0.22 16.04 -5.55
N ARG A 72 -0.43 15.01 -5.00
CA ARG A 72 -1.12 15.07 -3.70
C ARG A 72 -0.15 15.20 -2.54
N CYS A 73 1.13 14.86 -2.71
CA CYS A 73 2.15 15.02 -1.68
C CYS A 73 2.39 16.49 -1.27
N ALA A 74 2.08 17.45 -2.14
CA ALA A 74 2.07 18.87 -1.78
C ALA A 74 0.95 19.26 -0.80
N HIS A 75 -0.06 18.40 -0.65
CA HIS A 75 -1.26 18.60 0.16
C HIS A 75 -1.45 17.45 1.16
N GLN A 76 -0.35 16.85 1.61
CA GLN A 76 -0.34 15.66 2.48
C GLN A 76 -1.21 15.79 3.75
N ASP A 77 -1.41 16.99 4.28
CA ASP A 77 -2.28 17.24 5.45
C ASP A 77 -3.77 17.03 5.16
N ASP A 78 -4.18 16.99 3.90
CA ASP A 78 -5.58 16.78 3.48
C ASP A 78 -5.94 15.28 3.35
N TYR A 79 -4.93 14.39 3.47
CA TYR A 79 -5.08 12.97 3.20
C TYR A 79 -4.74 12.10 4.41
N VAL A 80 -5.26 10.87 4.38
CA VAL A 80 -4.78 9.74 5.17
C VAL A 80 -4.32 8.64 4.25
N LEU A 81 -3.32 7.87 4.69
CA LEU A 81 -2.83 6.72 3.95
C LEU A 81 -3.69 5.49 4.26
N GLY A 82 -4.24 4.88 3.22
CA GLY A 82 -4.89 3.58 3.28
C GLY A 82 -4.08 2.52 2.55
N VAL A 83 -4.41 1.25 2.82
CA VAL A 83 -3.95 0.11 2.01
C VAL A 83 -5.18 -0.59 1.47
N ILE A 84 -5.20 -0.91 0.19
CA ILE A 84 -6.14 -1.91 -0.32
C ILE A 84 -5.41 -3.21 -0.66
N ASN A 85 -6.09 -4.33 -0.44
CA ASN A 85 -5.56 -5.66 -0.73
C ASN A 85 -6.42 -6.39 -1.75
N PRO A 86 -6.12 -6.33 -3.06
CA PRO A 86 -6.88 -7.10 -4.04
C PRO A 86 -6.78 -8.61 -3.82
N GLN A 87 -5.59 -9.12 -3.46
CA GLN A 87 -5.31 -10.55 -3.30
C GLN A 87 -4.22 -10.84 -2.25
N ARG A 88 -4.32 -11.99 -1.59
CA ARG A 88 -3.32 -12.57 -0.70
C ARG A 88 -3.11 -14.04 -1.07
N LYS A 89 -1.86 -14.40 -1.37
CA LYS A 89 -1.38 -15.78 -1.46
C LYS A 89 -0.52 -16.09 -0.23
N ALA A 90 -0.28 -17.36 0.07
CA ALA A 90 0.34 -17.81 1.33
C ALA A 90 1.64 -17.05 1.71
N LEU A 91 2.47 -16.67 0.74
CA LEU A 91 3.74 -15.97 0.95
C LEU A 91 3.78 -14.55 0.38
N ALA A 92 2.69 -14.05 -0.21
CA ALA A 92 2.70 -12.80 -0.95
C ALA A 92 1.35 -12.07 -0.88
N MET A 93 1.39 -10.74 -0.86
CA MET A 93 0.18 -9.90 -0.83
C MET A 93 0.25 -8.84 -1.92
N ALA A 94 -0.78 -8.76 -2.76
CA ALA A 94 -1.01 -7.62 -3.63
C ALA A 94 -1.51 -6.48 -2.74
N LYS A 95 -0.69 -5.44 -2.57
CA LYS A 95 -1.01 -4.27 -1.75
C LYS A 95 -0.84 -3.01 -2.57
N ILE A 96 -1.75 -2.08 -2.40
CA ILE A 96 -1.67 -0.75 -3.01
C ILE A 96 -1.86 0.27 -1.92
N LEU A 97 -0.92 1.19 -1.80
CA LEU A 97 -1.10 2.37 -0.97
C LEU A 97 -1.98 3.37 -1.68
N VAL A 98 -2.94 3.94 -0.97
CA VAL A 98 -3.89 4.90 -1.51
C VAL A 98 -3.96 6.12 -0.61
N LEU A 99 -3.98 7.31 -1.21
CA LEU A 99 -4.30 8.54 -0.47
C LEU A 99 -5.81 8.75 -0.47
N ILE A 100 -6.39 8.82 0.72
CA ILE A 100 -7.82 8.99 0.97
C ILE A 100 -8.02 10.39 1.53
N PRO A 101 -8.85 11.24 0.90
CA PRO A 101 -9.23 12.52 1.46
C PRO A 101 -9.85 12.37 2.86
N LYS A 102 -9.42 13.19 3.83
CA LYS A 102 -9.91 13.15 5.21
C LYS A 102 -11.44 13.38 5.34
N ASP A 103 -12.03 14.08 4.38
CA ASP A 103 -13.46 14.39 4.34
C ASP A 103 -14.36 13.23 3.89
N GLN A 104 -13.80 12.19 3.25
CA GLN A 104 -14.58 11.06 2.72
C GLN A 104 -15.09 10.08 3.81
N GLN A 105 -14.72 10.27 5.09
CA GLN A 105 -15.18 9.49 6.26
C GLN A 105 -15.28 7.96 5.99
N ILE A 106 -14.27 7.40 5.35
CA ILE A 106 -14.27 5.98 4.98
C ILE A 106 -13.87 5.14 6.19
N GLN A 107 -14.74 4.22 6.62
CA GLN A 107 -14.42 3.29 7.69
C GLN A 107 -13.55 2.13 7.15
N PRO A 108 -12.27 2.00 7.58
CA PRO A 108 -11.44 0.87 7.22
C PRO A 108 -11.89 -0.38 7.99
N CYS A 109 -11.52 -1.56 7.49
CA CYS A 109 -11.72 -2.80 8.21
C CYS A 109 -10.61 -3.06 9.25
N ASN A 110 -11.00 -3.69 10.36
CA ASN A 110 -10.06 -4.16 11.40
C ASN A 110 -9.40 -5.50 11.04
N GLY A 111 -9.90 -6.17 10.01
CA GLY A 111 -9.40 -7.43 9.46
C GLY A 111 -10.24 -7.82 8.25
N ILE A 112 -9.62 -8.39 7.23
CA ILE A 112 -10.35 -8.79 6.01
C ILE A 112 -11.23 -10.01 6.31
N GLU A 113 -10.69 -10.91 7.13
CA GLU A 113 -11.31 -12.17 7.52
C GLU A 113 -12.48 -11.98 8.50
N SER A 114 -12.55 -10.85 9.20
CA SER A 114 -13.66 -10.55 10.12
C SER A 114 -14.95 -10.10 9.43
N GLY A 115 -14.93 -9.95 8.09
CA GLY A 115 -16.04 -9.36 7.34
C GLY A 115 -16.23 -7.88 7.63
N GLY A 116 -17.29 -7.29 7.08
CA GLY A 116 -17.65 -5.89 7.35
C GLY A 116 -16.62 -4.87 6.83
N CYS A 117 -15.98 -5.17 5.71
CA CYS A 117 -15.03 -4.25 5.08
C CYS A 117 -15.74 -3.24 4.17
N THR A 118 -15.24 -2.01 4.14
CA THR A 118 -15.46 -1.10 3.01
C THR A 118 -14.51 -1.52 1.89
N PHE A 119 -15.04 -1.73 0.69
CA PHE A 119 -14.24 -1.99 -0.51
C PHE A 119 -14.15 -0.73 -1.35
N LEU A 120 -12.96 -0.45 -1.84
CA LEU A 120 -12.69 0.69 -2.71
C LEU A 120 -12.44 0.21 -4.13
N LYS A 121 -12.86 1.03 -5.08
CA LYS A 121 -12.32 1.02 -6.44
C LYS A 121 -11.22 2.06 -6.51
N VAL A 122 -10.04 1.62 -6.91
CA VAL A 122 -8.87 2.48 -6.96
C VAL A 122 -8.24 2.39 -8.33
N GLN A 123 -7.57 3.47 -8.73
CA GLN A 123 -6.69 3.49 -9.88
C GLN A 123 -5.25 3.49 -9.38
N ALA A 124 -4.49 2.46 -9.72
CA ALA A 124 -3.05 2.47 -9.57
C ALA A 124 -2.41 3.37 -10.62
N GLU A 125 -1.42 4.15 -10.20
CA GLU A 125 -0.64 5.04 -11.06
C GLU A 125 0.80 4.54 -11.09
N LYS A 126 1.41 4.50 -12.27
CA LYS A 126 2.79 3.99 -12.42
C LYS A 126 3.75 4.85 -11.61
N GLY A 127 4.47 4.26 -10.66
CA GLY A 127 5.42 4.97 -9.80
C GLY A 127 4.76 5.96 -8.84
N GLY A 128 3.45 5.82 -8.60
CA GLY A 128 2.66 6.73 -7.77
C GLY A 128 1.80 6.01 -6.73
N LEU A 129 1.18 6.78 -5.84
CA LEU A 129 0.20 6.25 -4.89
C LEU A 129 -1.13 6.05 -5.61
N GLY A 130 -1.90 5.04 -5.21
CA GLY A 130 -3.21 4.79 -5.78
C GLY A 130 -4.20 5.92 -5.50
N ARG A 131 -5.12 6.13 -6.44
CA ARG A 131 -6.21 7.10 -6.35
C ARG A 131 -7.53 6.40 -6.07
N VAL A 132 -8.21 6.79 -5.00
CA VAL A 132 -9.58 6.33 -4.73
C VAL A 132 -10.51 6.96 -5.75
N ILE A 133 -11.25 6.11 -6.49
CA ILE A 133 -12.24 6.55 -7.47
C ILE A 133 -13.62 6.59 -6.84
N GLU A 134 -14.00 5.53 -6.13
CA GLU A 134 -15.28 5.43 -5.43
C GLU A 134 -15.24 4.38 -4.31
N ILE A 135 -16.20 4.49 -3.39
CA ILE A 135 -16.55 3.41 -2.47
C ILE A 135 -17.36 2.38 -3.26
N ALA A 136 -16.76 1.21 -3.54
CA ALA A 136 -17.38 0.17 -4.36
C ALA A 136 -18.39 -0.67 -3.59
N SER A 137 -18.16 -0.88 -2.29
CA SER A 137 -19.06 -1.64 -1.43
C SER A 137 -18.89 -1.24 0.02
N VAL A 138 -20.00 -1.19 0.74
CA VAL A 138 -20.04 -0.98 2.20
C VAL A 138 -20.58 -2.24 2.89
N PRO A 139 -20.31 -2.43 4.19
CA PRO A 139 -20.81 -3.58 4.93
C PRO A 139 -22.32 -3.81 4.74
N GLY A 140 -22.67 -5.00 4.24
CA GLY A 140 -24.06 -5.44 4.09
C GLY A 140 -24.67 -5.25 2.69
N ASP A 141 -24.06 -4.47 1.79
CA ASP A 141 -24.61 -4.25 0.44
C ASP A 141 -24.34 -5.38 -0.57
N LYS A 142 -23.39 -6.27 -0.23
CA LYS A 142 -22.98 -7.46 -1.01
C LYS A 142 -22.46 -7.15 -2.42
N LYS A 143 -22.07 -5.91 -2.72
CA LYS A 143 -21.48 -5.53 -4.03
C LYS A 143 -20.06 -6.06 -4.21
N CYS A 144 -19.31 -6.12 -3.11
CA CYS A 144 -18.01 -6.77 -3.02
C CYS A 144 -17.90 -7.57 -1.72
N TYR A 145 -17.03 -8.58 -1.74
CA TYR A 145 -16.68 -9.36 -0.56
C TYR A 145 -15.28 -9.97 -0.71
N TRP A 146 -14.73 -10.44 0.39
CA TRP A 146 -13.50 -11.25 0.38
C TRP A 146 -13.87 -12.73 0.29
N MET A 147 -13.21 -13.46 -0.61
CA MET A 147 -13.32 -14.91 -0.74
C MET A 147 -11.98 -15.54 -0.32
N GLY A 148 -12.03 -16.48 0.64
CA GLY A 148 -10.85 -17.15 1.16
C GLY A 148 -10.82 -17.21 2.68
N GLY A 149 -9.72 -17.70 3.24
CA GLY A 149 -9.50 -17.88 4.67
C GLY A 149 -8.35 -17.04 5.22
N VAL A 150 -7.96 -17.32 6.46
CA VAL A 150 -6.79 -16.68 7.08
C VAL A 150 -5.55 -17.04 6.27
N GLY A 151 -4.82 -16.03 5.81
CA GLY A 151 -3.57 -16.24 5.07
C GLY A 151 -3.71 -16.38 3.55
N ILE A 152 -4.92 -16.58 3.02
CA ILE A 152 -5.16 -16.74 1.57
C ILE A 152 -6.55 -16.25 1.18
N GLY A 153 -6.63 -15.46 0.11
CA GLY A 153 -7.90 -15.04 -0.44
C GLY A 153 -7.78 -13.92 -1.45
N HIS A 154 -8.92 -13.52 -1.99
CA HIS A 154 -9.01 -12.49 -3.00
C HIS A 154 -10.32 -11.72 -2.84
N THR A 155 -10.33 -10.51 -3.36
CA THR A 155 -11.55 -9.71 -3.44
C THR A 155 -12.39 -10.18 -4.63
N VAL A 156 -13.71 -10.22 -4.45
CA VAL A 156 -14.68 -10.47 -5.52
C VAL A 156 -15.73 -9.37 -5.48
N CYS A 157 -15.98 -8.76 -6.63
CA CYS A 157 -16.90 -7.64 -6.81
C CYS A 157 -17.89 -7.94 -7.95
N PRO A 158 -18.93 -8.78 -7.72
CA PRO A 158 -19.83 -9.22 -8.78
C PRO A 158 -20.59 -8.08 -9.45
N ALA A 159 -20.95 -7.04 -8.68
CA ALA A 159 -21.62 -5.85 -9.20
C ALA A 159 -20.81 -5.11 -10.28
N TYR A 160 -19.50 -5.36 -10.32
CA TYR A 160 -18.55 -4.74 -11.25
C TYR A 160 -17.92 -5.77 -12.21
N GLY A 161 -18.37 -7.03 -12.17
CA GLY A 161 -17.81 -8.11 -12.99
C GLY A 161 -16.32 -8.36 -12.74
N TRP A 162 -15.87 -8.22 -11.49
CA TRP A 162 -14.45 -8.31 -11.13
C TRP A 162 -14.19 -9.39 -10.08
N ASP A 163 -13.10 -10.13 -10.27
CA ASP A 163 -12.61 -11.22 -9.42
C ASP A 163 -11.08 -11.20 -9.42
N ALA A 164 -10.45 -10.84 -8.30
CA ALA A 164 -9.01 -10.66 -8.25
C ALA A 164 -8.22 -11.93 -8.60
N ASP A 165 -8.78 -13.12 -8.38
CA ASP A 165 -8.08 -14.36 -8.72
C ASP A 165 -7.99 -14.58 -10.24
N LYS A 166 -8.96 -14.04 -10.98
CA LYS A 166 -9.06 -14.17 -12.45
C LYS A 166 -8.53 -12.95 -13.20
N ASP A 167 -8.69 -11.78 -12.60
CA ASP A 167 -8.51 -10.51 -13.29
C ASP A 167 -7.16 -9.86 -13.02
N LEU A 168 -6.44 -10.20 -11.96
CA LEU A 168 -5.09 -9.70 -11.78
C LEU A 168 -4.14 -10.39 -12.77
N ARG A 169 -3.25 -9.62 -13.40
CA ARG A 169 -2.14 -10.20 -14.19
C ARG A 169 -1.21 -10.96 -13.25
N ASP A 170 -0.60 -12.04 -13.77
CA ASP A 170 0.26 -13.00 -13.08
C ASP A 170 0.83 -12.46 -11.75
N PHE A 171 0.05 -12.65 -10.67
CA PHE A 171 0.51 -12.38 -9.33
C PHE A 171 1.42 -13.53 -8.93
N ASP A 172 2.66 -13.48 -9.42
CA ASP A 172 3.72 -14.34 -8.93
C ASP A 172 4.06 -13.90 -7.51
N SER A 173 4.13 -14.89 -6.61
CA SER A 173 4.62 -14.71 -5.24
C SER A 173 6.04 -14.13 -5.14
N THR A 174 6.77 -14.03 -6.26
CA THR A 174 8.06 -13.34 -6.38
C THR A 174 7.92 -11.82 -6.61
N LEU A 175 6.83 -11.34 -7.21
CA LEU A 175 6.52 -9.92 -7.49
C LEU A 175 5.71 -9.26 -6.37
N GLY A 176 4.83 -10.03 -5.74
CA GLY A 176 4.18 -9.60 -4.51
C GLY A 176 5.22 -9.57 -3.41
N GLY A 177 5.65 -8.36 -3.01
CA GLY A 177 6.70 -8.14 -2.00
C GLY A 177 6.66 -9.21 -0.92
N THR A 178 7.66 -10.09 -0.94
CA THR A 178 7.79 -11.14 0.05
C THR A 178 7.90 -10.43 1.39
N ILE A 179 6.99 -10.70 2.33
CA ILE A 179 7.17 -10.30 3.72
C ILE A 179 8.23 -11.24 4.30
N THR A 180 9.48 -11.15 3.84
CA THR A 180 10.64 -11.88 4.38
C THR A 180 11.18 -11.23 5.66
N GLY A 181 10.37 -10.43 6.37
CA GLY A 181 10.76 -9.74 7.59
C GLY A 181 9.95 -10.05 8.85
N VAL A 182 9.00 -11.01 8.83
CA VAL A 182 8.06 -11.22 9.96
C VAL A 182 8.07 -12.64 10.54
N TYR A 183 9.00 -13.51 10.13
CA TYR A 183 9.18 -14.83 10.78
C TYR A 183 10.64 -15.22 11.04
N ASP A 184 11.51 -14.24 11.32
CA ASP A 184 12.78 -14.52 12.01
C ASP A 184 12.75 -13.88 13.40
N LYS A 185 12.14 -14.62 14.34
CA LYS A 185 12.69 -15.00 15.65
C LYS A 185 11.75 -15.97 16.35
#